data_AF-A0A383RI99-F1
#
_entry.id   AF-A0A383RI99-F1
#
_cell.length_a   1.000
_cell.length_b   1.000
_cell.length_c   1.000
_cell.angle_alpha   90.00
_cell.angle_beta   90.00
_cell.angle_gamma   90.00
#
_symmetry.space_group_name_H-M   'P 1'
#
loop_
_entity.id
_entity.type
_entity.pdbx_description
1 polymer ?
#
loop_
_entity_poly.entity_id
_entity_poly.type
_entity_poly.pdbx_seq_one_letter_code
_entity_poly.pdbx_strand_id
1 'polypeptide(L)'
;MTFEKELPQWKEKGVKPPQSKIDEGWKVQDKPPAAWLNWQMNKTYEALKEVQEKAAEKTIVSKEVTDIKTYMDQKIEAIGTHVNDATKHITAAERNVWSAKETPESAQAKANQAEANAKSYIDAKPWQKHRVASDDGAAIDISHRDLNSIVHTGFYKGTNMGNAPALLHGWGYVEVIAHAPGAWVLQKVYDLHADRFYMRRLQDNGWMQWKQIYSQGNISFSNASPSGGVDGDIWIMYY
;
A
#
# COMPACT_ATOMS: atom_id res chain seq x y z
N MET A 1 51.40 -17.49 45.87
CA MET A 1 52.71 -17.75 46.50
C MET A 1 52.58 -18.98 47.35
N THR A 2 53.43 -19.98 47.16
CA THR A 2 53.51 -21.17 48.01
C THR A 2 54.69 -20.98 48.96
N PHE A 3 54.41 -20.95 50.27
CA PHE A 3 55.47 -20.94 51.28
C PHE A 3 55.97 -22.36 51.47
N GLU A 4 57.26 -22.60 51.25
CA GLU A 4 57.87 -23.94 51.30
C GLU A 4 58.25 -24.39 52.71
N LYS A 5 58.39 -23.44 53.65
CA LYS A 5 58.81 -23.71 55.03
C LYS A 5 57.60 -23.66 55.95
N GLU A 6 57.51 -24.66 56.82
CA GLU A 6 56.51 -24.68 57.90
C GLU A 6 56.74 -23.51 58.87
N LEU A 7 55.64 -22.92 59.35
CA LEU A 7 55.71 -21.88 60.36
C LEU A 7 56.25 -22.44 61.68
N PRO A 8 57.10 -21.70 62.40
CA PRO A 8 57.55 -22.10 63.74
C PRO A 8 56.39 -21.96 64.74
N GLN A 9 55.50 -22.96 64.78
CA GLN A 9 54.28 -22.91 65.57
C GLN A 9 54.59 -22.85 67.08
N TRP A 10 54.23 -21.73 67.72
CA TRP A 10 54.36 -21.56 69.16
C TRP A 10 53.05 -21.02 69.75
N LYS A 11 52.28 -21.89 70.40
CA LYS A 11 50.90 -21.57 70.87
C LYS A 11 50.85 -20.93 72.26
N GLU A 12 51.92 -21.03 73.04
CA GLU A 12 51.95 -20.53 74.41
C GLU A 12 52.11 -19.00 74.42
N LYS A 13 51.09 -18.27 74.87
CA LYS A 13 51.00 -16.80 74.73
C LYS A 13 52.03 -16.04 75.57
N GLY A 14 52.47 -16.61 76.69
CA GLY A 14 53.40 -15.97 77.60
C GLY A 14 52.90 -14.64 78.19
N VAL A 15 53.83 -13.83 78.70
CA VAL A 15 53.57 -12.51 79.30
C VAL A 15 54.48 -11.47 78.63
N LYS A 16 53.92 -10.34 78.20
CA LYS A 16 54.67 -9.24 77.60
C LYS A 16 55.73 -8.71 78.61
N PRO A 17 57.02 -8.63 78.23
CA PRO A 17 58.04 -8.01 79.07
C PRO A 17 57.74 -6.51 79.33
N PRO A 18 58.24 -5.92 80.43
CA PRO A 18 58.20 -4.48 80.64
C PRO A 18 58.81 -3.71 79.46
N GLN A 19 58.28 -2.52 79.17
CA GLN A 19 58.73 -1.73 78.02
C GLN A 19 60.24 -1.43 78.05
N SER A 20 60.80 -1.15 79.23
CA SER A 20 62.24 -0.96 79.40
C SER A 20 63.08 -2.14 78.91
N LYS A 21 62.60 -3.38 79.08
CA LYS A 21 63.28 -4.59 78.59
C LYS A 21 63.10 -4.82 77.09
N ILE A 22 61.99 -4.37 76.52
CA ILE A 22 61.79 -4.39 75.06
C ILE A 22 62.77 -3.41 74.38
N ASP A 23 62.96 -2.23 74.98
CA ASP A 23 63.81 -1.18 74.41
C ASP A 23 65.31 -1.46 74.60
N GLU A 24 65.72 -1.97 75.76
CA GLU A 24 67.13 -2.25 76.08
C GLU A 24 67.62 -3.64 75.59
N GLY A 25 66.69 -4.56 75.30
CA GLY A 25 66.99 -5.95 74.94
C GLY A 25 67.54 -6.80 76.09
N TRP A 26 67.92 -8.05 75.77
CA TRP A 26 68.54 -8.96 76.73
C TRP A 26 70.01 -8.59 76.96
N LYS A 27 70.41 -8.38 78.22
CA LYS A 27 71.82 -8.12 78.59
C LYS A 27 72.54 -9.43 78.91
N VAL A 28 73.86 -9.41 78.83
CA VAL A 28 74.70 -10.56 79.23
C VAL A 28 74.42 -10.88 80.71
N GLN A 29 74.18 -12.15 81.04
CA GLN A 29 73.71 -12.66 82.34
C GLN A 29 72.21 -12.46 82.66
N ASP A 30 71.41 -11.84 81.79
CA ASP A 30 69.95 -11.84 81.97
C ASP A 30 69.40 -13.27 81.84
N LYS A 31 68.57 -13.68 82.80
CA LYS A 31 67.80 -14.93 82.76
C LYS A 31 66.33 -14.58 82.48
N PRO A 32 65.93 -14.44 81.22
CA PRO A 32 64.55 -14.10 80.88
C PRO A 32 63.59 -15.17 81.43
N PRO A 33 62.48 -14.78 82.08
CA PRO A 33 61.38 -15.68 82.39
C PRO A 33 60.91 -16.41 81.13
N ALA A 34 60.60 -17.70 81.25
CA ALA A 34 60.05 -18.49 80.14
C ALA A 34 58.78 -17.84 79.55
N ALA A 35 57.97 -17.18 80.39
CA ALA A 35 56.79 -16.43 79.95
C ALA A 35 57.14 -15.28 78.97
N TRP A 36 58.30 -14.64 79.12
CA TRP A 36 58.74 -13.56 78.23
C TRP A 36 59.20 -14.10 76.87
N LEU A 37 59.94 -15.21 76.88
CA LEU A 37 60.36 -15.89 75.65
C LEU A 37 59.16 -16.49 74.91
N ASN A 38 58.21 -17.09 75.63
CA ASN A 38 56.96 -17.60 75.08
C ASN A 38 56.17 -16.49 74.37
N TRP A 39 56.09 -15.30 74.98
CA TRP A 39 55.43 -14.14 74.37
C TRP A 39 56.10 -13.72 73.06
N GLN A 40 57.42 -13.61 73.04
CA GLN A 40 58.16 -13.23 71.83
C GLN A 40 58.00 -14.28 70.70
N MET A 41 58.13 -15.56 71.03
CA MET A 41 58.00 -16.66 70.08
C MET A 41 56.57 -16.77 69.52
N ASN A 42 55.54 -16.68 70.38
CA ASN A 42 54.15 -16.68 69.96
C ASN A 42 53.80 -15.46 69.08
N LYS A 43 54.24 -14.25 69.46
CA LYS A 43 53.98 -13.05 68.64
C LYS A 43 54.66 -13.11 67.28
N THR A 44 55.88 -13.66 67.22
CA THR A 44 56.59 -13.88 65.95
C THR A 44 55.84 -14.90 65.08
N TYR A 45 55.36 -16.00 65.66
CA TYR A 45 54.53 -16.98 64.96
C TYR A 45 53.22 -16.37 64.43
N GLU A 46 52.46 -15.66 65.26
CA GLU A 46 51.19 -15.03 64.86
C GLU A 46 51.39 -14.01 63.74
N ALA A 47 52.44 -13.18 63.82
CA ALA A 47 52.76 -12.20 62.78
C ALA A 47 53.16 -12.87 61.46
N LEU A 48 53.98 -13.94 61.51
CA LEU A 48 54.37 -14.69 60.32
C LEU A 48 53.16 -15.40 59.70
N LYS A 49 52.27 -15.96 60.52
CA LYS A 49 51.02 -16.57 60.06
C LYS A 49 50.13 -15.56 59.33
N GLU A 50 49.90 -14.39 59.94
CA GLU A 50 49.10 -13.32 59.33
C GLU A 50 49.68 -12.86 57.99
N VAL A 51 51.01 -12.71 57.90
CA VAL A 51 51.69 -12.35 56.65
C VAL A 51 51.49 -13.43 55.58
N GLN A 52 51.63 -14.72 55.93
CA GLN A 52 51.43 -15.81 54.97
C GLN A 52 49.98 -15.87 54.46
N GLU A 53 48.98 -15.74 55.35
CA GLU A 53 47.56 -15.75 55.00
C GLU A 53 47.19 -14.55 54.11
N LYS A 54 47.56 -13.33 54.51
CA LYS A 54 47.29 -12.10 53.72
C LYS A 54 48.04 -12.08 52.37
N ALA A 55 49.24 -12.66 52.30
CA ALA A 55 49.98 -12.78 51.05
C ALA A 55 49.28 -13.73 50.06
N ALA A 56 48.66 -14.81 50.56
CA ALA A 56 47.85 -15.71 49.74
C ALA A 56 46.57 -15.01 49.23
N GLU A 57 45.85 -14.30 50.09
CA GLU A 57 44.68 -13.49 49.72
C GLU A 57 45.02 -12.45 48.63
N LYS A 58 46.10 -11.69 48.79
CA LYS A 58 46.56 -10.72 47.79
C LYS A 58 46.83 -11.37 46.43
N THR A 59 47.39 -12.59 46.42
CA THR A 59 47.66 -13.33 45.18
C THR A 59 46.35 -13.70 44.47
N ILE A 60 45.35 -14.19 45.21
CA ILE A 60 44.03 -14.56 44.68
C ILE A 60 43.33 -13.33 44.11
N VAL A 61 43.25 -12.25 44.90
CA VAL A 61 42.63 -10.99 44.46
C VAL A 61 43.31 -10.43 43.21
N SER A 62 44.63 -10.47 43.14
CA SER A 62 45.37 -10.03 41.95
C SER A 62 45.05 -10.87 40.71
N LYS A 63 44.87 -12.18 40.88
CA LYS A 63 44.47 -13.08 39.80
C LYS A 63 43.04 -12.78 39.32
N GLU A 64 42.08 -12.69 40.23
CA GLU A 64 40.68 -12.39 39.89
C GLU A 64 40.55 -11.05 39.17
N VAL A 65 41.26 -10.01 39.62
CA VAL A 65 41.30 -8.70 38.94
C VAL A 65 41.86 -8.84 37.52
N THR A 66 42.90 -9.65 37.34
CA THR A 66 43.50 -9.90 36.02
C THR A 66 42.54 -10.66 35.09
N ASP A 67 41.84 -11.66 35.62
CA ASP A 67 40.87 -12.46 34.86
C ASP A 67 39.66 -11.59 34.44
N ILE A 68 39.14 -10.76 35.35
CA ILE A 68 38.06 -9.79 35.05
C ILE A 68 38.52 -8.80 33.99
N LYS A 69 39.72 -8.25 34.13
CA LYS A 69 40.28 -7.32 33.13
C LYS A 69 40.36 -7.97 31.75
N THR A 70 40.87 -9.19 31.69
CA THR A 70 40.97 -9.96 30.44
C THR A 70 39.60 -10.19 29.81
N TYR A 71 38.60 -10.59 30.60
CA TYR A 71 37.23 -10.76 30.13
C TYR A 71 36.62 -9.47 29.59
N MET A 72 36.82 -8.34 30.29
CA MET A 72 36.33 -7.04 29.83
C MET A 72 37.01 -6.62 28.53
N ASP A 73 38.33 -6.77 28.42
CA ASP A 73 39.08 -6.41 27.22
C ASP A 73 38.59 -7.23 26.01
N GLN A 74 38.33 -8.54 26.20
CA GLN A 74 37.70 -9.39 25.17
C GLN A 74 36.30 -8.93 24.77
N LYS A 75 35.46 -8.53 25.74
CA LYS A 75 34.11 -8.03 25.44
C LYS A 75 34.14 -6.69 24.73
N ILE A 76 35.05 -5.79 25.10
CA ILE A 76 35.24 -4.50 24.43
C ILE A 76 35.67 -4.72 22.97
N GLU A 77 36.61 -5.63 22.72
CA GLU A 77 37.04 -5.99 21.37
C GLU A 77 35.89 -6.59 20.55
N ALA A 78 35.12 -7.51 21.13
CA ALA A 78 33.95 -8.09 20.46
C ALA A 78 32.88 -7.05 20.11
N ILE A 79 32.65 -6.06 20.98
CA ILE A 79 31.74 -4.93 20.70
C ILE A 79 32.31 -4.04 19.59
N GLY A 80 33.61 -3.75 19.64
CA GLY A 80 34.30 -2.96 18.62
C GLY A 80 34.22 -3.61 17.23
N THR A 81 34.45 -4.92 17.14
CA THR A 81 34.31 -5.65 15.87
C THR A 81 32.86 -5.65 15.38
N HIS A 82 31.87 -5.82 16.27
CA HIS A 82 30.46 -5.77 15.89
C HIS A 82 30.01 -4.40 15.39
N VAL A 83 30.35 -3.30 16.09
CA VAL A 83 29.93 -1.93 15.73
C VAL A 83 30.54 -1.48 14.39
N ASN A 84 31.72 -1.99 14.06
CA ASN A 84 32.41 -1.69 12.80
C ASN A 84 32.07 -2.68 11.66
N ASP A 85 31.21 -3.66 11.92
CA ASP A 85 30.77 -4.63 10.90
C ASP A 85 29.72 -4.00 9.98
N ALA A 86 30.19 -3.46 8.84
CA ALA A 86 29.34 -2.87 7.80
C ALA A 86 28.45 -3.88 7.06
N THR A 87 28.63 -5.19 7.29
CA THR A 87 27.72 -6.21 6.72
C THR A 87 26.52 -6.41 7.64
N LYS A 88 26.72 -6.33 8.95
CA LYS A 88 25.65 -6.45 9.96
C LYS A 88 24.89 -5.14 10.17
N HIS A 89 25.57 -4.00 10.07
CA HIS A 89 24.96 -2.68 10.25
C HIS A 89 24.72 -2.00 8.91
N ILE A 90 23.52 -1.46 8.74
CA ILE A 90 23.25 -0.55 7.63
C ILE A 90 23.88 0.80 7.91
N THR A 91 24.74 1.25 7.00
CA THR A 91 25.34 2.58 7.08
C THR A 91 24.30 3.67 6.81
N ALA A 92 24.58 4.90 7.26
CA ALA A 92 23.74 6.04 6.92
C ALA A 92 23.64 6.25 5.40
N ALA A 93 24.73 5.99 4.67
CA ALA A 93 24.77 6.09 3.21
C ALA A 93 23.82 5.08 2.55
N GLU A 94 23.86 3.80 2.94
CA GLU A 94 22.96 2.77 2.41
C GLU A 94 21.49 3.05 2.75
N ARG A 95 21.21 3.54 3.96
CA ARG A 95 19.86 3.95 4.37
C ARG A 95 19.34 5.06 3.47
N ASN A 96 20.16 6.08 3.22
CA ASN A 96 19.80 7.18 2.33
C ASN A 96 19.56 6.69 0.89
N VAL A 97 20.40 5.78 0.38
CA VAL A 97 20.21 5.15 -0.93
C VAL A 97 18.89 4.37 -0.97
N TRP A 98 18.59 3.59 0.07
CA TRP A 98 17.35 2.81 0.13
C TRP A 98 16.11 3.70 0.21
N SER A 99 16.13 4.73 1.07
CA SER A 99 15.05 5.72 1.19
C SER A 99 14.86 6.56 -0.08
N ALA A 100 15.88 6.70 -0.92
CA ALA A 100 15.79 7.39 -2.20
C ALA A 100 15.21 6.53 -3.34
N LYS A 101 15.15 5.19 -3.19
CA LYS A 101 14.66 4.31 -4.27
C LYS A 101 13.17 4.47 -4.55
N GLU A 102 12.38 4.85 -3.56
CA GLU A 102 10.96 5.20 -3.72
C GLU A 102 10.57 6.18 -2.61
N THR A 103 10.08 7.36 -2.99
CA THR A 103 9.51 8.34 -2.06
C THR A 103 7.99 8.41 -2.23
N PRO A 104 7.25 8.87 -1.20
CA PRO A 104 5.80 9.10 -1.32
C PRO A 104 5.43 9.99 -2.52
N GLU A 105 6.24 11.01 -2.81
CA GLU A 105 6.05 11.91 -3.94
C GLU A 105 6.23 11.17 -5.28
N SER A 106 7.28 10.35 -5.39
CA SER A 106 7.52 9.58 -6.62
C SER A 106 6.45 8.52 -6.87
N ALA A 107 5.94 7.88 -5.81
CA ALA A 107 4.84 6.94 -5.88
C ALA A 107 3.54 7.63 -6.32
N GLN A 108 3.24 8.82 -5.76
CA GLN A 108 2.09 9.63 -6.17
C GLN A 108 2.19 10.06 -7.64
N ALA A 109 3.37 10.47 -8.10
CA ALA A 109 3.60 10.84 -9.50
C ALA A 109 3.33 9.66 -10.45
N LYS A 110 3.79 8.45 -10.11
CA LYS A 110 3.50 7.24 -10.89
C LYS A 110 2.01 6.90 -10.90
N ALA A 111 1.32 7.05 -9.77
CA ALA A 111 -0.12 6.82 -9.67
C ALA A 111 -0.91 7.80 -10.56
N ASN A 112 -0.58 9.09 -10.49
CA ASN A 112 -1.20 10.12 -11.34
C ASN A 112 -0.94 9.85 -12.83
N GLN A 113 0.28 9.44 -13.18
CA GLN A 113 0.61 9.08 -14.56
C GLN A 113 -0.17 7.85 -15.04
N ALA A 114 -0.34 6.84 -14.18
CA ALA A 114 -1.13 5.66 -14.51
C ALA A 114 -2.61 6.01 -14.72
N GLU A 115 -3.18 6.89 -13.88
CA GLU A 115 -4.54 7.40 -14.04
C GLU A 115 -4.70 8.19 -15.35
N ALA A 116 -3.76 9.07 -15.66
CA ALA A 116 -3.74 9.83 -16.91
C ALA A 116 -3.66 8.91 -18.14
N ASN A 117 -2.79 7.89 -18.09
CA ASN A 117 -2.65 6.90 -19.14
C ASN A 117 -3.93 6.08 -19.33
N ALA A 118 -4.59 5.68 -18.23
CA ALA A 118 -5.84 4.95 -18.29
C ALA A 118 -6.97 5.77 -18.92
N LYS A 119 -7.12 7.04 -18.52
CA LYS A 119 -8.09 7.97 -19.13
C LYS A 119 -7.81 8.14 -20.62
N SER A 120 -6.56 8.43 -20.97
CA SER A 120 -6.14 8.58 -22.38
C SER A 120 -6.43 7.32 -23.20
N TYR A 121 -6.14 6.14 -22.67
CA TYR A 121 -6.41 4.86 -23.33
C TYR A 121 -7.89 4.65 -23.63
N ILE A 122 -8.76 4.96 -22.66
CA ILE A 122 -10.22 4.87 -22.79
C ILE A 122 -10.71 5.91 -23.81
N ASP A 123 -10.38 7.19 -23.61
CA ASP A 123 -10.87 8.28 -24.47
C ASP A 123 -10.44 8.15 -25.94
N ALA A 124 -9.28 7.54 -26.20
CA ALA A 124 -8.76 7.30 -27.54
C ALA A 124 -9.49 6.17 -28.31
N LYS A 125 -10.32 5.36 -27.65
CA LYS A 125 -10.99 4.26 -28.35
C LYS A 125 -12.09 4.76 -29.29
N PRO A 126 -12.25 4.14 -30.47
CA PRO A 126 -13.22 4.54 -31.48
C PRO A 126 -14.63 3.98 -31.22
N TRP A 127 -15.03 3.80 -29.96
CA TRP A 127 -16.37 3.32 -29.64
C TRP A 127 -17.42 4.43 -29.80
N GLN A 128 -18.68 4.01 -29.83
CA GLN A 128 -19.82 4.91 -29.86
C GLN A 128 -19.83 5.81 -28.61
N LYS A 129 -19.60 7.12 -28.78
CA LYS A 129 -19.60 8.13 -27.69
C LYS A 129 -20.94 8.83 -27.50
N HIS A 130 -21.85 8.70 -28.46
CA HIS A 130 -23.20 9.27 -28.37
C HIS A 130 -24.20 8.21 -27.92
N ARG A 131 -24.99 8.52 -26.89
CA ARG A 131 -26.00 7.59 -26.34
C ARG A 131 -27.15 7.39 -27.33
N VAL A 132 -27.29 6.17 -27.84
CA VAL A 132 -28.34 5.79 -28.82
C VAL A 132 -29.55 5.11 -28.21
N ALA A 133 -29.47 4.63 -26.97
CA ALA A 133 -30.53 3.97 -26.20
C ALA A 133 -30.34 4.24 -24.70
N SER A 134 -31.35 3.93 -23.88
CA SER A 134 -31.26 3.94 -22.43
C SER A 134 -30.38 2.78 -21.90
N ASP A 135 -29.89 2.89 -20.67
CA ASP A 135 -28.96 1.92 -20.07
C ASP A 135 -29.59 0.53 -19.86
N ASP A 136 -30.92 0.46 -19.77
CA ASP A 136 -31.70 -0.79 -19.70
C ASP A 136 -31.98 -1.42 -21.08
N GLY A 137 -31.45 -0.83 -22.16
CA GLY A 137 -31.69 -1.23 -23.53
C GLY A 137 -33.01 -0.72 -24.13
N ALA A 138 -33.81 0.04 -23.37
CA ALA A 138 -35.02 0.65 -23.91
C ALA A 138 -34.69 1.87 -24.78
N ALA A 139 -35.63 2.24 -25.66
CA ALA A 139 -35.57 3.50 -26.36
C ALA A 139 -35.61 4.69 -25.37
N ILE A 140 -34.91 5.78 -25.69
CA ILE A 140 -34.80 6.99 -24.86
C ILE A 140 -36.15 7.70 -24.81
N ASP A 141 -36.67 8.00 -23.62
CA ASP A 141 -37.93 8.74 -23.47
C ASP A 141 -37.75 10.22 -23.83
N ILE A 142 -38.54 10.68 -24.80
CA ILE A 142 -38.60 12.06 -25.29
C ILE A 142 -40.01 12.62 -25.18
N SER A 143 -40.82 12.13 -24.24
CA SER A 143 -42.16 12.68 -24.00
C SER A 143 -42.10 14.18 -23.73
N HIS A 144 -43.07 14.93 -24.26
CA HIS A 144 -43.13 16.40 -24.16
C HIS A 144 -41.99 17.17 -24.85
N ARG A 145 -41.12 16.50 -25.61
CA ARG A 145 -40.08 17.13 -26.44
C ARG A 145 -40.61 17.49 -27.81
N ASP A 146 -39.96 18.45 -28.46
CA ASP A 146 -40.17 18.76 -29.87
C ASP A 146 -39.28 17.89 -30.78
N LEU A 147 -39.86 17.15 -31.72
CA LEU A 147 -39.10 16.31 -32.66
C LEU A 147 -38.18 17.09 -33.58
N ASN A 148 -38.42 18.39 -33.81
CA ASN A 148 -37.49 19.23 -34.56
C ASN A 148 -36.14 19.40 -33.84
N SER A 149 -36.10 19.17 -32.52
CA SER A 149 -34.89 19.24 -31.69
C SER A 149 -34.14 17.90 -31.55
N ILE A 150 -34.74 16.79 -32.01
CA ILE A 150 -34.15 15.45 -31.89
C ILE A 150 -33.38 15.13 -33.17
N VAL A 151 -32.16 15.63 -33.23
CA VAL A 151 -31.34 15.64 -34.46
C VAL A 151 -30.12 14.71 -34.42
N HIS A 152 -29.88 14.02 -33.30
CA HIS A 152 -28.81 13.04 -33.18
C HIS A 152 -29.34 11.62 -33.42
N THR A 153 -28.44 10.74 -33.90
CA THR A 153 -28.78 9.34 -34.14
C THR A 153 -29.16 8.62 -32.85
N GLY A 154 -30.29 7.91 -32.86
CA GLY A 154 -30.73 7.13 -31.71
C GLY A 154 -32.12 6.51 -31.87
N PHE A 155 -32.48 5.70 -30.89
CA PHE A 155 -33.80 5.10 -30.72
C PHE A 155 -34.51 5.76 -29.55
N TYR A 156 -35.69 6.30 -29.83
CA TYR A 156 -36.48 7.09 -28.88
C TYR A 156 -37.91 6.57 -28.79
N LYS A 157 -38.61 6.97 -27.73
CA LYS A 157 -40.04 6.69 -27.49
C LYS A 157 -40.68 7.90 -26.80
N GLY A 158 -41.98 8.04 -26.90
CA GLY A 158 -42.68 9.01 -26.06
C GLY A 158 -44.09 9.34 -26.52
N THR A 159 -44.68 10.27 -25.78
CA THR A 159 -45.99 10.88 -26.05
C THR A 159 -45.93 12.40 -25.98
N ASN A 160 -46.95 13.09 -26.49
CA ASN A 160 -47.02 14.56 -26.53
C ASN A 160 -45.77 15.19 -27.20
N MET A 161 -45.29 14.57 -28.27
CA MET A 161 -44.12 15.03 -29.00
C MET A 161 -44.50 16.18 -29.95
N GLY A 162 -43.91 17.35 -29.76
CA GLY A 162 -44.09 18.50 -30.65
C GLY A 162 -43.61 18.20 -32.07
N ASN A 163 -44.28 18.75 -33.09
CA ASN A 163 -43.98 18.50 -34.51
C ASN A 163 -43.96 17.01 -34.92
N ALA A 164 -44.62 16.13 -34.17
CA ALA A 164 -44.84 14.74 -34.54
C ALA A 164 -46.08 14.58 -35.44
N PRO A 165 -46.17 13.50 -36.23
CA PRO A 165 -47.43 13.12 -36.86
C PRO A 165 -48.48 12.74 -35.79
N ALA A 166 -49.76 12.77 -36.15
CA ALA A 166 -50.83 12.39 -35.22
C ALA A 166 -50.86 10.88 -34.95
N LEU A 167 -50.46 10.47 -33.74
CA LEU A 167 -50.40 9.08 -33.30
C LEU A 167 -51.67 8.62 -32.58
N LEU A 168 -51.99 7.33 -32.65
CA LEU A 168 -53.18 6.73 -32.04
C LEU A 168 -52.88 6.55 -30.56
N HIS A 169 -53.68 7.18 -29.70
CA HIS A 169 -53.39 7.29 -28.25
C HIS A 169 -52.06 8.02 -27.91
N GLY A 170 -51.45 8.74 -28.88
CA GLY A 170 -50.34 9.66 -28.66
C GLY A 170 -48.95 9.05 -28.47
N TRP A 171 -48.84 7.73 -28.27
CA TRP A 171 -47.56 7.05 -28.04
C TRP A 171 -46.93 6.51 -29.32
N GLY A 172 -45.62 6.61 -29.43
CA GLY A 172 -44.87 6.00 -30.52
C GLY A 172 -43.38 5.88 -30.27
N TYR A 173 -42.72 5.17 -31.18
CA TYR A 173 -41.28 5.06 -31.27
C TYR A 173 -40.75 5.99 -32.34
N VAL A 174 -39.57 6.56 -32.12
CA VAL A 174 -38.89 7.44 -33.06
C VAL A 174 -37.49 6.90 -33.31
N GLU A 175 -37.16 6.67 -34.56
CA GLU A 175 -35.80 6.35 -34.99
C GLU A 175 -35.23 7.55 -35.73
N VAL A 176 -34.06 8.01 -35.29
CA VAL A 176 -33.35 9.13 -35.91
C VAL A 176 -32.02 8.62 -36.45
N ILE A 177 -31.74 8.93 -37.71
CA ILE A 177 -30.46 8.64 -38.36
C ILE A 177 -29.93 9.97 -38.89
N ALA A 178 -28.82 10.44 -38.31
CA ALA A 178 -28.16 11.66 -38.72
C ALA A 178 -26.98 11.34 -39.64
N HIS A 179 -26.98 11.93 -40.84
CA HIS A 179 -25.77 12.06 -41.66
C HIS A 179 -24.89 13.18 -41.09
N ALA A 180 -25.50 14.33 -40.81
CA ALA A 180 -24.90 15.45 -40.11
C ALA A 180 -25.94 15.99 -39.11
N PRO A 181 -25.76 15.81 -37.79
CA PRO A 181 -26.72 16.28 -36.80
C PRO A 181 -27.02 17.78 -36.96
N GLY A 182 -28.30 18.13 -37.07
CA GLY A 182 -28.76 19.51 -37.25
C GLY A 182 -28.83 20.02 -38.69
N ALA A 183 -28.39 19.23 -39.69
CA ALA A 183 -28.47 19.61 -41.11
C ALA A 183 -29.09 18.52 -42.00
N TRP A 184 -28.70 17.26 -41.80
CA TRP A 184 -29.13 16.14 -42.63
C TRP A 184 -29.55 14.96 -41.74
N VAL A 185 -30.85 14.86 -41.48
CA VAL A 185 -31.42 13.92 -40.51
C VAL A 185 -32.65 13.23 -41.11
N LEU A 186 -32.70 11.90 -41.02
CA LEU A 186 -33.89 11.10 -41.29
C LEU A 186 -34.60 10.82 -39.95
N GLN A 187 -35.90 11.11 -39.89
CA GLN A 187 -36.74 10.69 -38.78
C GLN A 187 -37.81 9.73 -39.27
N LYS A 188 -38.00 8.67 -38.51
CA LYS A 188 -38.98 7.62 -38.70
C LYS A 188 -39.82 7.50 -37.43
N VAL A 189 -41.13 7.54 -37.54
CA VAL A 189 -42.06 7.41 -36.41
C VAL A 189 -42.94 6.20 -36.64
N TYR A 190 -42.96 5.33 -35.64
CA TYR A 190 -43.80 4.12 -35.58
C TYR A 190 -44.84 4.35 -34.50
N ASP A 191 -46.11 4.27 -34.87
CA ASP A 191 -47.21 4.35 -33.92
C ASP A 191 -47.21 3.09 -33.04
N LEU A 192 -47.32 3.27 -31.72
CA LEU A 192 -47.31 2.13 -30.78
C LEU A 192 -48.61 1.31 -30.87
N HIS A 193 -49.72 1.95 -31.20
CA HIS A 193 -51.06 1.37 -31.10
C HIS A 193 -51.73 1.16 -32.46
N ALA A 194 -51.05 1.50 -33.55
CA ALA A 194 -51.56 1.31 -34.90
C ALA A 194 -50.46 0.89 -35.86
N ASP A 195 -50.85 0.20 -36.92
CA ASP A 195 -49.98 -0.18 -38.03
C ASP A 195 -49.68 1.03 -38.94
N ARG A 196 -49.03 2.06 -38.38
CA ARG A 196 -48.75 3.33 -39.06
C ARG A 196 -47.27 3.69 -38.94
N PHE A 197 -46.67 4.00 -40.08
CA PHE A 197 -45.28 4.39 -40.21
C PHE A 197 -45.17 5.71 -40.96
N TYR A 198 -44.43 6.66 -40.38
CA TYR A 198 -44.21 8.00 -40.94
C TYR A 198 -42.73 8.25 -41.12
N MET A 199 -42.36 8.97 -42.17
CA MET A 199 -40.99 9.44 -42.37
C MET A 199 -40.95 10.92 -42.75
N ARG A 200 -39.89 11.61 -42.35
CA ARG A 200 -39.51 12.92 -42.86
C ARG A 200 -37.99 13.09 -42.85
N ARG A 201 -37.51 14.15 -43.51
CA ARG A 201 -36.09 14.51 -43.52
C ARG A 201 -35.91 15.96 -43.13
N LEU A 202 -34.83 16.24 -42.40
CA LEU A 202 -34.22 17.56 -42.33
C LEU A 202 -33.26 17.70 -43.51
N GLN A 203 -33.44 18.76 -44.28
CA GLN A 203 -32.57 19.18 -45.38
C GLN A 203 -32.10 20.62 -45.10
N ASP A 204 -31.23 21.17 -45.95
CA ASP A 204 -30.69 22.54 -45.77
C ASP A 204 -31.78 23.61 -45.56
N ASN A 205 -32.96 23.44 -46.17
CA ASN A 205 -34.08 24.38 -46.09
C ASN A 205 -35.08 24.06 -44.96
N GLY A 206 -34.73 23.17 -44.03
CA GLY A 206 -35.54 22.81 -42.88
C GLY A 206 -36.23 21.44 -43.00
N TRP A 207 -37.17 21.20 -42.10
CA TRP A 207 -37.90 19.94 -42.01
C TRP A 207 -38.91 19.80 -43.16
N MET A 208 -38.82 18.69 -43.89
CA MET A 208 -39.89 18.28 -44.80
C MET A 208 -41.16 17.90 -44.01
N GLN A 209 -42.30 17.95 -44.69
CA GLN A 209 -43.55 17.43 -44.13
C GLN A 209 -43.44 15.92 -43.87
N TRP A 210 -44.19 15.45 -42.87
CA TRP A 210 -44.33 14.02 -42.61
C TRP A 210 -45.06 13.33 -43.75
N LYS A 211 -44.47 12.24 -44.26
CA LYS A 211 -45.11 11.33 -45.20
C LYS A 211 -45.45 10.04 -44.47
N GLN A 212 -46.74 9.69 -44.45
CA GLN A 212 -47.17 8.36 -44.03
C GLN A 212 -46.84 7.37 -45.15
N ILE A 213 -46.12 6.30 -44.83
CA ILE A 213 -45.64 5.30 -45.79
C ILE A 213 -46.44 4.01 -45.71
N TYR A 214 -46.95 3.67 -44.52
CA TYR A 214 -47.79 2.50 -44.32
C TYR A 214 -49.07 2.86 -43.56
N SER A 215 -50.19 2.36 -44.08
CA SER A 215 -51.47 2.30 -43.39
C SER A 215 -52.22 1.07 -43.86
N GLN A 216 -53.04 0.49 -42.97
CA GLN A 216 -54.02 -0.53 -43.35
C GLN A 216 -54.86 0.00 -44.54
N GLY A 217 -54.80 -0.68 -45.69
CA GLY A 217 -55.52 -0.31 -46.92
C GLY A 217 -54.74 0.47 -48.01
N ASN A 218 -53.58 1.07 -47.73
CA ASN A 218 -52.82 1.84 -48.74
C ASN A 218 -51.87 0.99 -49.60
N ILE A 219 -51.66 -0.27 -49.23
CA ILE A 219 -51.00 -1.28 -50.05
C ILE A 219 -51.95 -2.48 -50.11
N SER A 220 -52.61 -2.64 -51.25
CA SER A 220 -53.52 -3.77 -51.50
C SER A 220 -52.83 -4.76 -52.42
N PHE A 221 -52.63 -6.01 -51.96
CA PHE A 221 -52.22 -7.11 -52.81
C PHE A 221 -53.48 -7.81 -53.33
N SER A 222 -53.84 -7.57 -54.60
CA SER A 222 -54.99 -8.21 -55.23
C SER A 222 -54.59 -9.55 -55.84
N ASN A 223 -55.43 -10.57 -55.64
CA ASN A 223 -55.33 -11.86 -56.36
C ASN A 223 -56.22 -11.88 -57.63
N ALA A 224 -56.94 -10.80 -57.93
CA ALA A 224 -57.76 -10.68 -59.12
C ALA A 224 -56.93 -10.25 -60.33
N SER A 225 -57.33 -10.67 -61.54
CA SER A 225 -56.70 -10.22 -62.78
C SER A 225 -56.74 -8.69 -62.90
N PRO A 226 -55.65 -8.04 -63.36
CA PRO A 226 -55.59 -6.59 -63.52
C PRO A 226 -56.71 -6.03 -64.40
N SER A 227 -57.40 -4.98 -63.97
CA SER A 227 -58.27 -4.16 -64.84
C SER A 227 -58.29 -2.70 -64.40
N GLY A 228 -58.10 -1.75 -65.34
CA GLY A 228 -58.33 -0.31 -65.11
C GLY A 228 -57.21 0.49 -64.42
N GLY A 229 -55.94 0.11 -64.61
CA GLY A 229 -54.81 0.72 -63.89
C GLY A 229 -54.54 2.22 -64.17
N VAL A 230 -53.98 2.90 -63.16
CA VAL A 230 -53.43 4.27 -63.24
C VAL A 230 -51.93 4.27 -62.91
N ASP A 231 -51.26 5.40 -63.19
CA ASP A 231 -49.81 5.53 -63.01
C ASP A 231 -49.42 5.40 -61.52
N GLY A 232 -48.64 4.37 -61.17
CA GLY A 232 -48.24 4.03 -59.80
C GLY A 232 -48.66 2.63 -59.32
N ASP A 233 -49.50 1.92 -60.08
CA ASP A 233 -49.91 0.55 -59.75
C ASP A 233 -48.77 -0.46 -59.94
N ILE A 234 -48.57 -1.36 -58.97
CA ILE A 234 -47.60 -2.47 -59.06
C ILE A 234 -48.36 -3.76 -59.38
N TRP A 235 -48.10 -4.34 -60.55
CA TRP A 235 -48.68 -5.60 -61.00
C TRP A 235 -47.70 -6.76 -60.81
N ILE A 236 -48.14 -7.84 -60.16
CA ILE A 236 -47.35 -9.07 -59.99
C ILE A 236 -48.07 -10.21 -60.72
N MET A 237 -47.47 -10.74 -61.78
CA MET A 237 -47.93 -11.99 -62.42
C MET A 237 -47.29 -13.17 -61.71
N TYR A 238 -48.12 -14.07 -61.18
CA TYR A 238 -47.67 -15.41 -60.78
C TYR A 238 -47.66 -16.30 -62.03
N TYR A 239 -46.50 -16.90 -62.34
CA TYR A 239 -46.36 -17.93 -63.37
C TYR A 239 -46.74 -19.30 -62.80
#